data_AF-A0A357YB14-F1
#
_entry.id   AF-A0A357YB14-F1
#
_cell.length_a   1.000
_cell.length_b   1.000
_cell.length_c   1.000
_cell.angle_alpha   90.00
_cell.angle_beta   90.00
_cell.angle_gamma   90.00
#
_symmetry.space_group_name_H-M   'P 1'
#
loop_
_entity.id
_entity.type
_entity.pdbx_description
1 polymer ?
#
loop_
_entity_poly.entity_id
_entity_poly.type
_entity_poly.pdbx_seq_one_letter_code
_entity_poly.pdbx_strand_id
1 'polypeptide(L)'
;MMRKPFPEYTVIAPLLPVIVLVEPQHSGNLGMVARAMANFGARELRLVNPCDHLAGEARKFALHAAPLLEAATLFPDLPAALHDLHLTIATTRRSGAHREVPLTLADLPGRVSRRAPGEQVGLVFGREDSGLTSDEVAACTGAVTIPTDPDFASLNLAQAVAITLYELSREGEAVGMAASGERPTQGELEELFAQMETILTRIAFLHPVRPDLRMNRLRRIHRKAALDRREFNLLRSLWDQLGWSIRDWSGRKKVKGQE
;
A
#
# COMPACT_ATOMS: atom_id res chain seq x y z
N MET A 1 -17.96 -39.49 19.73
CA MET A 1 -16.77 -38.62 19.57
C MET A 1 -16.88 -37.95 18.19
N MET A 2 -17.46 -36.76 18.13
CA MET A 2 -17.65 -36.04 16.86
C MET A 2 -16.28 -35.58 16.34
N ARG A 3 -15.90 -36.03 15.14
CA ARG A 3 -14.73 -35.49 14.42
C ARG A 3 -14.99 -34.02 14.17
N LYS A 4 -14.13 -33.14 14.70
CA LYS A 4 -14.13 -31.72 14.28
C LYS A 4 -13.99 -31.69 12.76
N PRO A 5 -14.79 -30.89 12.04
CA PRO A 5 -14.59 -30.72 10.60
C PRO A 5 -13.17 -30.19 10.37
N PHE A 6 -12.49 -30.74 9.37
CA PHE A 6 -11.24 -30.17 8.88
C PHE A 6 -11.53 -28.73 8.41
N PRO A 7 -10.64 -27.75 8.65
CA PRO A 7 -10.82 -26.41 8.11
C PRO A 7 -10.93 -26.52 6.59
N GLU A 8 -11.97 -25.93 6.02
CA GLU A 8 -12.11 -25.81 4.56
C GLU A 8 -10.94 -24.95 4.06
N TYR A 9 -9.98 -25.59 3.39
CA TYR A 9 -8.92 -24.88 2.71
C TYR A 9 -9.48 -24.33 1.41
N THR A 10 -9.88 -23.05 1.41
CA THR A 10 -10.18 -22.35 0.17
C THR A 10 -8.87 -22.19 -0.59
N VAL A 11 -8.75 -22.84 -1.76
CA VAL A 11 -7.66 -22.57 -2.70
C VAL A 11 -7.88 -21.16 -3.23
N ILE A 12 -7.14 -20.20 -2.69
CA ILE A 12 -7.14 -18.82 -3.17
C ILE A 12 -6.47 -18.83 -4.55
N ALA A 13 -7.10 -18.25 -5.56
CA ALA A 13 -6.52 -18.08 -6.90
C ALA A 13 -5.09 -17.49 -6.81
N PRO A 14 -4.18 -17.83 -7.74
CA PRO A 14 -2.82 -17.33 -7.72
C PRO A 14 -2.84 -15.80 -7.63
N LEU A 15 -2.12 -15.27 -6.64
CA LEU A 15 -2.00 -13.83 -6.46
C LEU A 15 -1.25 -13.25 -7.65
N LEU A 16 -1.88 -12.34 -8.38
CA LEU A 16 -1.20 -11.47 -9.33
C LEU A 16 -1.21 -10.06 -8.74
N PRO A 17 -0.12 -9.61 -8.09
CA PRO A 17 -0.08 -8.27 -7.51
C PRO A 17 -0.04 -7.21 -8.61
N VAL A 18 -0.59 -6.05 -8.28
CA VAL A 18 -0.40 -4.81 -9.04
C VAL A 18 1.01 -4.30 -8.78
N ILE A 19 1.78 -4.02 -9.83
CA ILE A 19 3.09 -3.40 -9.70
C ILE A 19 2.94 -1.90 -9.85
N VAL A 20 3.34 -1.15 -8.82
CA VAL A 20 3.30 0.31 -8.80
C VAL A 20 4.73 0.84 -8.81
N LEU A 21 5.09 1.61 -9.84
CA LEU A 21 6.40 2.25 -9.94
C LEU A 21 6.26 3.76 -9.75
N VAL A 22 6.99 4.30 -8.79
CA VAL A 22 6.96 5.72 -8.43
C VAL A 22 8.16 6.43 -9.03
N GLU A 23 7.87 7.34 -9.96
CA GLU A 23 8.84 8.15 -10.69
C GLU A 23 10.03 7.37 -11.29
N PRO A 24 9.78 6.27 -12.03
CA PRO A 24 10.86 5.53 -12.69
C PRO A 24 11.61 6.43 -13.69
N GLN A 25 12.93 6.51 -13.56
CA GLN A 25 13.76 7.49 -14.27
C GLN A 25 14.31 6.96 -15.60
N HIS A 26 14.52 5.65 -15.72
CA HIS A 26 15.12 5.05 -16.91
C HIS A 26 14.14 4.14 -17.64
N SER A 27 13.87 4.46 -18.91
CA SER A 27 12.93 3.70 -19.73
C SER A 27 13.37 2.24 -19.93
N GLY A 28 14.68 1.97 -20.03
CA GLY A 28 15.19 0.61 -20.03
C GLY A 28 14.79 -0.23 -18.81
N ASN A 29 14.75 0.36 -17.62
CA ASN A 29 14.30 -0.34 -16.41
C ASN A 29 12.82 -0.72 -16.50
N LEU A 30 11.98 0.12 -17.10
CA LEU A 30 10.57 -0.18 -17.34
C LEU A 30 10.41 -1.43 -18.21
N GLY A 31 11.20 -1.55 -19.27
CA GLY A 31 11.24 -2.75 -20.10
C GLY A 31 11.64 -4.00 -19.33
N MET A 32 12.70 -3.92 -18.52
CA MET A 32 13.14 -5.03 -17.69
C MET A 32 12.13 -5.40 -16.60
N VAL A 33 11.43 -4.42 -16.02
CA VAL A 33 10.32 -4.65 -15.07
C VAL A 33 9.17 -5.37 -15.76
N ALA A 34 8.72 -4.92 -16.93
CA ALA A 34 7.67 -5.59 -17.70
C ALA A 34 8.05 -7.05 -17.99
N ARG A 35 9.32 -7.32 -18.33
CA ARG A 35 9.81 -8.69 -18.51
C ARG A 35 9.78 -9.50 -17.22
N ALA A 36 10.19 -8.93 -16.09
CA ALA A 36 10.11 -9.59 -14.79
C ALA A 36 8.64 -9.91 -14.42
N MET A 37 7.73 -8.96 -14.61
CA MET A 37 6.28 -9.17 -14.42
C MET A 37 5.76 -10.32 -15.27
N ALA A 38 6.13 -10.37 -16.55
CA ALA A 38 5.74 -11.43 -17.46
C ALA A 38 6.20 -12.81 -16.97
N ASN A 39 7.45 -12.92 -16.51
CA ASN A 39 8.04 -14.16 -15.99
C ASN A 39 7.28 -14.72 -14.77
N PHE A 40 6.76 -13.86 -13.91
CA PHE A 40 6.06 -14.25 -12.66
C PHE A 40 4.54 -14.12 -12.74
N GLY A 41 3.99 -13.89 -13.92
CA GLY A 41 2.54 -13.85 -14.11
C GLY A 41 1.86 -12.53 -13.77
N ALA A 42 2.55 -11.52 -13.23
CA ALA A 42 1.96 -10.20 -12.96
C ALA A 42 1.54 -9.51 -14.27
N ARG A 43 0.38 -8.85 -14.27
CA ARG A 43 -0.24 -8.28 -15.48
C ARG A 43 -0.63 -6.82 -15.38
N GLU A 44 -0.67 -6.26 -14.18
CA GLU A 44 -1.10 -4.88 -13.98
C GLU A 44 0.09 -4.01 -13.57
N LEU A 45 0.39 -3.02 -14.41
CA LEU A 45 1.46 -2.03 -14.18
C LEU A 45 0.82 -0.66 -14.00
N ARG A 46 1.12 -0.02 -12.88
CA ARG A 46 0.76 1.36 -12.58
C ARG A 46 2.01 2.20 -12.50
N LEU A 47 2.00 3.34 -13.20
CA LEU A 47 3.13 4.25 -13.25
C LEU A 47 2.72 5.60 -12.68
N VAL A 48 3.42 6.05 -11.64
CA VAL A 48 3.25 7.37 -11.05
C VAL A 48 4.34 8.27 -11.60
N ASN A 49 3.95 9.31 -12.35
CA ASN A 49 4.87 10.29 -12.94
C ASN A 49 6.14 9.67 -13.58
N PRO A 50 6.00 8.73 -14.55
CA PRO A 50 7.15 8.04 -15.12
C PRO A 50 7.92 8.89 -16.13
N CYS A 51 9.16 8.47 -16.43
CA CYS A 51 9.81 8.80 -17.70
C CYS A 51 9.00 8.25 -18.90
N ASP A 52 9.48 8.46 -20.13
CA ASP A 52 8.84 7.89 -21.32
C ASP A 52 8.90 6.35 -21.32
N HIS A 53 7.81 5.73 -20.83
CA HIS A 53 7.64 4.29 -20.70
C HIS A 53 7.47 3.55 -22.03
N LEU A 54 7.22 4.28 -23.13
CA LEU A 54 7.10 3.71 -24.47
C LEU A 54 8.32 4.01 -25.35
N ALA A 55 9.37 4.58 -24.78
CA ALA A 55 10.62 4.81 -25.48
C ALA A 55 11.17 3.52 -26.11
N GLY A 56 11.95 3.67 -27.17
CA GLY A 56 12.51 2.54 -27.91
C GLY A 56 13.34 1.58 -27.03
N GLU A 57 14.02 2.11 -26.01
CA GLU A 57 14.78 1.30 -25.04
C GLU A 57 13.89 0.44 -24.15
N ALA A 58 12.78 0.99 -23.63
CA ALA A 58 11.80 0.24 -22.85
C ALA A 58 11.24 -0.94 -23.66
N ARG A 59 10.82 -0.69 -24.90
CA ARG A 59 10.31 -1.73 -25.81
C ARG A 59 11.38 -2.78 -26.13
N LYS A 60 12.62 -2.35 -26.38
CA LYS A 60 13.75 -3.24 -26.66
C LYS A 60 14.02 -4.21 -25.50
N PHE A 61 13.97 -3.74 -24.25
CA PHE A 61 14.22 -4.59 -23.08
C PHE A 61 13.00 -5.37 -22.61
N ALA A 62 11.78 -4.93 -22.92
CA ALA A 62 10.56 -5.67 -22.64
C ALA A 62 10.42 -6.96 -23.46
N LEU A 63 10.96 -6.99 -24.69
CA LEU A 63 10.77 -8.11 -25.63
C LEU A 63 9.27 -8.40 -25.81
N HIS A 64 8.84 -9.64 -25.62
CA HIS A 64 7.43 -10.06 -25.71
C HIS A 64 6.54 -9.47 -24.61
N ALA A 65 7.11 -8.79 -23.60
CA ALA A 65 6.36 -8.15 -22.52
C ALA A 65 5.98 -6.68 -22.84
N ALA A 66 6.30 -6.16 -24.03
CA ALA A 66 5.93 -4.79 -24.44
C ALA A 66 4.43 -4.44 -24.25
N PRO A 67 3.46 -5.36 -24.45
CA PRO A 67 2.06 -5.06 -24.19
C PRO A 67 1.76 -4.64 -22.74
N LEU A 68 2.57 -5.03 -21.75
CA LEU A 68 2.40 -4.57 -20.36
C LEU A 68 2.76 -3.08 -20.20
N LEU A 69 3.69 -2.56 -21.00
CA LEU A 69 4.01 -1.15 -21.02
C LEU A 69 2.89 -0.35 -21.69
N GLU A 70 2.33 -0.87 -22.78
CA GLU A 70 1.23 -0.24 -23.52
C GLU A 70 -0.08 -0.22 -22.72
N ALA A 71 -0.33 -1.27 -21.93
CA ALA A 71 -1.48 -1.37 -21.04
C ALA A 71 -1.25 -0.70 -19.67
N ALA A 72 -0.08 -0.12 -19.42
CA ALA A 72 0.23 0.50 -18.15
C ALA A 72 -0.72 1.67 -17.87
N THR A 73 -1.25 1.74 -16.66
CA THR A 73 -2.12 2.86 -16.25
C THR A 73 -1.27 3.95 -15.60
N LEU A 74 -1.41 5.18 -16.09
CA LEU A 74 -0.71 6.35 -15.57
C LEU A 74 -1.50 7.02 -14.46
N PHE A 75 -0.82 7.39 -13.39
CA PHE A 75 -1.41 8.10 -12.26
C PHE A 75 -0.65 9.40 -11.96
N PRO A 76 -1.35 10.46 -11.53
CA PRO A 76 -0.73 11.74 -11.22
C PRO A 76 0.09 11.70 -9.92
N ASP A 77 -0.29 10.85 -8.98
CA ASP A 77 0.35 10.70 -7.68
C ASP A 77 0.18 9.28 -7.12
N LEU A 78 0.90 8.98 -6.04
CA LEU A 78 0.85 7.67 -5.40
C LEU A 78 -0.52 7.39 -4.77
N PRO A 79 -1.20 8.30 -4.03
CA PRO A 79 -2.53 8.05 -3.50
C PRO A 79 -3.54 7.59 -4.56
N ALA A 80 -3.56 8.21 -5.74
CA ALA A 80 -4.42 7.80 -6.84
C ALA A 80 -4.08 6.38 -7.33
N ALA A 81 -2.79 6.05 -7.44
CA ALA A 81 -2.34 4.72 -7.85
C ALA A 81 -2.63 3.61 -6.83
N LEU A 82 -2.90 3.95 -5.57
CA LEU A 82 -3.20 2.98 -4.50
C LEU A 82 -4.70 2.89 -4.17
N HIS A 83 -5.53 3.78 -4.72
CA HIS A 83 -6.89 4.06 -4.25
C HIS A 83 -7.80 2.83 -4.08
N ASP A 84 -7.83 1.92 -5.04
CA ASP A 84 -8.64 0.68 -5.05
C ASP A 84 -7.90 -0.53 -4.42
N LEU A 85 -6.65 -0.36 -4.02
CA LEU A 85 -5.86 -1.43 -3.40
C LEU A 85 -6.17 -1.54 -1.90
N HIS A 86 -6.15 -2.77 -1.40
CA HIS A 86 -6.49 -3.09 -0.01
C HIS A 86 -5.22 -3.33 0.82
N LEU A 87 -4.25 -4.01 0.21
CA LEU A 87 -2.94 -4.25 0.79
C LEU A 87 -1.88 -3.67 -0.14
N THR A 88 -1.02 -2.81 0.38
CA THR A 88 0.06 -2.17 -0.37
C THR A 88 1.37 -2.31 0.38
N ILE A 89 2.39 -2.85 -0.27
CA ILE A 89 3.69 -3.16 0.32
C ILE A 89 4.76 -2.33 -0.37
N ALA A 90 5.33 -1.37 0.36
CA ALA A 90 6.47 -0.59 -0.09
C ALA A 90 7.76 -1.42 -0.04
N THR A 91 8.61 -1.32 -1.05
CA THR A 91 9.97 -1.86 -1.01
C THR A 91 10.95 -0.80 -0.54
N THR A 92 11.79 -1.13 0.45
CA THR A 92 12.73 -0.18 1.07
C THR A 92 14.11 -0.81 1.27
N ARG A 93 15.14 0.03 1.20
CA ARG A 93 16.54 -0.33 1.47
C ARG A 93 16.89 -0.38 2.96
N ARG A 94 16.14 0.35 3.81
CA ARG A 94 16.52 0.59 5.21
C ARG A 94 15.45 0.12 6.20
N SER A 95 15.85 -0.74 7.13
CA SER A 95 15.27 -0.90 8.47
C SER A 95 15.69 0.29 9.34
N GLY A 96 15.18 1.49 9.05
CA GLY A 96 15.52 2.68 9.83
C GLY A 96 15.07 2.54 11.29
N ALA A 97 15.89 3.01 12.24
CA ALA A 97 15.69 2.93 13.70
C ALA A 97 14.38 3.55 14.24
N HIS A 98 13.58 4.21 13.39
CA HIS A 98 12.30 4.84 13.74
C HIS A 98 11.12 4.35 12.90
N ARG A 99 11.31 3.29 12.10
CA ARG A 99 10.23 2.66 11.34
C ARG A 99 9.74 1.42 12.09
N GLU A 100 8.44 1.13 11.99
CA GLU A 100 7.91 -0.18 12.36
C GLU A 100 8.76 -1.23 11.64
N VAL A 101 9.19 -2.26 12.36
CA VAL A 101 10.12 -3.27 11.84
C VAL A 101 9.53 -3.78 10.51
N PRO A 102 10.18 -3.50 9.37
CA PRO A 102 9.63 -3.90 8.08
C PRO A 102 9.50 -5.42 8.06
N LEU A 103 8.48 -5.91 7.37
CA LEU A 103 8.34 -7.33 7.10
C LEU A 103 9.64 -7.82 6.46
N THR A 104 10.08 -9.00 6.84
CA THR A 104 11.13 -9.66 6.07
C THR A 104 10.56 -10.10 4.73
N LEU A 105 11.41 -10.26 3.72
CA LEU A 105 10.95 -10.74 2.42
C LEU A 105 10.23 -12.09 2.53
N ALA A 106 10.69 -12.96 3.45
CA ALA A 106 10.08 -14.26 3.73
C ALA A 106 8.67 -14.18 4.38
N ASP A 107 8.34 -13.06 5.05
CA ASP A 107 7.00 -12.88 5.63
C ASP A 107 5.95 -12.49 4.58
N LEU A 108 6.40 -12.04 3.39
CA LEU A 108 5.54 -11.46 2.37
C LEU A 108 4.46 -12.44 1.87
N PRO A 109 4.77 -13.71 1.51
CA PRO A 109 3.74 -14.67 1.10
C PRO A 109 2.68 -14.90 2.18
N GLY A 110 3.11 -15.02 3.45
CA GLY A 110 2.23 -15.20 4.60
C GLY A 110 1.37 -13.98 4.93
N ARG A 111 1.82 -12.77 4.59
CA ARG A 111 1.02 -11.55 4.71
C ARG A 111 -0.05 -11.49 3.62
N VAL A 112 0.33 -11.80 2.39
CA VAL A 112 -0.58 -11.67 1.23
C VAL A 112 -1.57 -12.84 1.13
N SER A 113 -1.23 -14.03 1.64
CA SER A 113 -2.14 -15.16 1.70
C SER A 113 -3.34 -14.93 2.64
N ARG A 114 -3.21 -14.01 3.61
CA ARG A 114 -4.29 -13.60 4.51
C ARG A 114 -5.24 -12.56 3.91
N ARG A 115 -5.18 -12.30 2.61
CA ARG A 115 -6.15 -11.43 1.95
C ARG A 115 -7.51 -12.11 1.84
N ALA A 116 -8.60 -11.36 1.96
CA ALA A 116 -9.92 -11.89 1.63
C ALA A 116 -10.09 -12.03 0.11
N PRO A 117 -10.96 -12.93 -0.39
CA PRO A 117 -11.30 -12.97 -1.81
C PRO A 117 -11.77 -11.59 -2.32
N GLY A 118 -11.26 -11.16 -3.46
CA GLY A 118 -11.55 -9.83 -4.04
C GLY A 118 -10.63 -8.71 -3.59
N GLU A 119 -9.87 -8.87 -2.50
CA GLU A 119 -8.89 -7.86 -2.08
C GLU A 119 -7.73 -7.79 -3.08
N GLN A 120 -7.43 -6.56 -3.51
CA GLN A 120 -6.30 -6.26 -4.39
C GLN A 120 -5.04 -5.92 -3.61
N VAL A 121 -3.90 -6.35 -4.15
CA VAL A 121 -2.58 -6.18 -3.53
C VAL A 121 -1.65 -5.43 -4.47
N GLY A 122 -1.03 -4.37 -3.97
CA GLY A 122 0.01 -3.61 -4.66
C GLY A 122 1.40 -3.83 -4.08
N LEU A 123 2.39 -3.96 -4.96
CA LEU A 123 3.81 -3.87 -4.62
C LEU A 123 4.35 -2.54 -5.15
N VAL A 124 4.88 -1.71 -4.26
CA VAL A 124 5.29 -0.34 -4.56
C VAL A 124 6.81 -0.23 -4.57
N PHE A 125 7.34 0.28 -5.68
CA PHE A 125 8.77 0.47 -5.90
C PHE A 125 9.05 1.93 -6.26
N GLY A 126 10.16 2.46 -5.77
CA GLY A 126 10.53 3.86 -5.98
C GLY A 126 11.56 4.06 -7.09
N ARG A 127 12.02 5.30 -7.16
CA ARG A 127 13.09 5.80 -8.05
C ARG A 127 14.37 4.99 -7.89
N GLU A 128 15.15 4.87 -8.96
CA GLU A 128 16.37 4.06 -8.98
C GLU A 128 17.49 4.60 -8.07
N ASP A 129 17.60 5.93 -7.97
CA ASP A 129 18.66 6.62 -7.23
C ASP A 129 18.33 6.81 -5.75
N SER A 130 17.08 7.12 -5.42
CA SER A 130 16.65 7.50 -4.07
C SER A 130 15.65 6.54 -3.43
N GLY A 131 15.06 5.62 -4.20
CA GLY A 131 13.96 4.78 -3.75
C GLY A 131 12.70 5.58 -3.41
N LEU A 132 11.87 5.01 -2.53
CA LEU A 132 10.67 5.67 -2.01
C LEU A 132 11.01 6.67 -0.89
N THR A 133 10.34 7.81 -0.90
CA THR A 133 10.39 8.77 0.20
C THR A 133 9.77 8.18 1.46
N SER A 134 10.07 8.77 2.63
CA SER A 134 9.44 8.33 3.89
C SER A 134 7.91 8.45 3.84
N ASP A 135 7.39 9.46 3.16
CA ASP A 135 5.95 9.69 3.05
C ASP A 135 5.29 8.68 2.09
N GLU A 136 5.96 8.31 1.00
CA GLU A 136 5.52 7.25 0.09
C GLU A 136 5.51 5.86 0.77
N VAL A 137 6.54 5.55 1.56
CA VAL A 137 6.55 4.34 2.40
C VAL A 137 5.43 4.38 3.43
N ALA A 138 5.23 5.53 4.09
CA ALA A 138 4.19 5.69 5.08
C ALA A 138 2.78 5.57 4.50
N ALA A 139 2.58 5.97 3.24
CA ALA A 139 1.31 5.83 2.52
C ALA A 139 0.90 4.36 2.30
N CYS A 140 1.87 3.44 2.26
CA CYS A 140 1.59 2.01 2.11
C CYS A 140 1.13 1.37 3.43
N THR A 141 0.41 0.25 3.33
CA THR A 141 -0.06 -0.52 4.51
C THR A 141 1.03 -1.36 5.17
N GLY A 142 2.18 -1.51 4.52
CA GLY A 142 3.32 -2.24 5.03
C GLY A 142 4.57 -1.94 4.19
N ALA A 143 5.71 -2.38 4.69
CA ALA A 143 6.98 -2.26 3.99
C ALA A 143 7.78 -3.55 4.12
N VAL A 144 8.54 -3.88 3.08
CA VAL A 144 9.44 -5.03 3.02
C VAL A 144 10.84 -4.56 2.65
N THR A 145 11.85 -5.19 3.25
CA THR A 145 13.26 -4.96 2.91
C THR A 145 13.85 -6.19 2.24
N ILE A 146 14.47 -6.01 1.08
CA ILE A 146 15.25 -7.06 0.44
C ILE A 146 16.63 -7.10 1.11
N PRO A 147 17.04 -8.21 1.74
CA PRO A 147 18.34 -8.31 2.37
C PRO A 147 19.43 -8.19 1.29
N THR A 148 20.36 -7.26 1.51
CA THR A 148 21.46 -6.94 0.61
C THR A 148 22.71 -6.69 1.44
N ASP A 149 23.87 -6.69 0.78
CA ASP A 149 25.12 -6.31 1.42
C ASP A 149 25.02 -4.85 1.92
N PRO A 150 25.31 -4.56 3.20
CA PRO A 150 25.24 -3.20 3.75
C PRO A 150 26.04 -2.16 2.96
N ASP A 151 27.17 -2.55 2.39
CA ASP A 151 28.07 -1.67 1.63
C ASP A 151 27.55 -1.45 0.20
N PHE A 152 26.71 -2.35 -0.32
CA PHE A 152 26.15 -2.31 -1.68
C PHE A 152 24.64 -2.57 -1.71
N ALA A 153 23.91 -1.92 -0.80
CA ALA A 153 22.49 -2.18 -0.59
C ALA A 153 21.51 -1.61 -1.66
N SER A 154 22.00 -1.10 -2.79
CA SER A 154 21.13 -0.58 -3.87
C SER A 154 20.96 -1.61 -4.96
N LEU A 155 19.74 -2.15 -5.11
CA LEU A 155 19.38 -3.02 -6.22
C LEU A 155 18.87 -2.20 -7.41
N ASN A 156 19.10 -2.70 -8.62
CA ASN A 156 18.40 -2.19 -9.78
C ASN A 156 16.88 -2.42 -9.61
N LEU A 157 16.06 -1.50 -10.12
CA LEU A 157 14.60 -1.54 -10.01
C LEU A 157 14.02 -2.88 -10.49
N ALA A 158 14.41 -3.36 -11.67
CA ALA A 158 13.90 -4.62 -12.21
C ALA A 158 14.35 -5.84 -11.40
N GLN A 159 15.54 -5.79 -10.78
CA GLN A 159 16.02 -6.84 -9.88
C GLN A 159 15.19 -6.88 -8.59
N ALA A 160 14.91 -5.72 -8.00
CA ALA A 160 14.05 -5.62 -6.82
C ALA A 160 12.64 -6.17 -7.11
N VAL A 161 12.06 -5.82 -8.26
CA VAL A 161 10.78 -6.37 -8.72
C VAL A 161 10.85 -7.89 -8.88
N ALA A 162 11.87 -8.39 -9.60
CA ALA A 162 12.02 -9.82 -9.85
C ALA A 162 12.19 -10.64 -8.57
N ILE A 163 13.00 -10.18 -7.62
CA ILE A 163 13.20 -10.85 -6.32
C ILE A 163 11.90 -10.88 -5.51
N THR A 164 11.17 -9.76 -5.48
CA THR A 164 9.90 -9.67 -4.72
C THR A 164 8.82 -10.57 -5.32
N LEU A 165 8.70 -10.59 -6.65
CA LEU A 165 7.78 -11.47 -7.37
C LEU A 165 8.19 -12.94 -7.26
N TYR A 166 9.48 -13.23 -7.33
CA TYR A 166 10.00 -14.57 -7.10
C TYR A 166 9.56 -15.09 -5.73
N GLU A 167 9.77 -14.30 -4.66
CA GLU A 167 9.40 -14.73 -3.32
C GLU A 167 7.90 -15.01 -3.20
N LEU A 168 7.05 -14.20 -3.81
CA LEU A 168 5.60 -14.45 -3.87
C LEU A 168 5.21 -15.68 -4.69
N SER A 169 6.00 -16.01 -5.72
CA SER A 169 5.78 -17.18 -6.57
C SER A 169 6.27 -18.48 -5.96
N ARG A 170 7.11 -18.43 -4.91
CA ARG A 170 7.61 -19.63 -4.25
C ARG A 170 6.46 -20.38 -3.62
N GLU A 171 6.25 -21.61 -4.06
CA GLU A 171 5.37 -22.56 -3.40
C GLU A 171 5.99 -22.91 -2.04
N GLY A 172 5.52 -22.22 -0.99
CA GLY A 172 5.89 -22.48 0.39
C GLY A 172 4.68 -22.21 1.27
N GLU A 173 4.07 -23.27 1.78
CA GLU A 173 3.08 -23.32 2.87
C GLU A 173 2.32 -21.99 3.09
N ALA A 174 1.53 -21.56 2.11
CA ALA A 174 0.51 -20.54 2.33
C ALA A 174 -0.65 -21.18 3.13
N VAL A 175 -0.33 -21.72 4.32
CA VAL A 175 -1.31 -22.10 5.34
C VAL A 175 -1.70 -20.82 6.07
N GLY A 176 -2.35 -19.93 5.34
CA GLY A 176 -3.00 -18.76 5.91
C GLY A 176 -4.44 -19.13 6.22
N MET A 177 -4.83 -19.13 7.49
CA MET A 177 -6.23 -18.87 7.82
C MET A 177 -6.63 -17.58 7.09
N ALA A 178 -7.67 -17.65 6.25
CA ALA A 178 -8.25 -16.45 5.64
C ALA A 178 -8.45 -15.40 6.73
N ALA A 179 -8.05 -14.14 6.48
CA ALA A 179 -8.25 -13.10 7.47
C ALA A 179 -9.74 -12.99 7.84
N SER A 180 -9.97 -12.66 9.11
CA SER A 180 -11.29 -12.32 9.61
C SER A 180 -11.75 -11.00 8.97
N GLY A 181 -12.43 -11.08 7.83
CA GLY A 181 -13.07 -9.95 7.19
C GLY A 181 -12.26 -9.29 6.07
N GLU A 182 -13.00 -8.78 5.09
CA GLU A 182 -12.53 -7.90 4.03
C GLU A 182 -12.01 -6.59 4.63
N ARG A 183 -10.94 -6.02 4.07
CA ARG A 183 -10.38 -4.71 4.45
C ARG A 183 -11.03 -3.59 3.64
N PRO A 184 -11.07 -2.35 4.16
CA PRO A 184 -11.34 -1.20 3.31
C PRO A 184 -10.20 -0.97 2.31
N THR A 185 -10.51 -0.35 1.17
CA THR A 185 -9.48 0.13 0.24
C THR A 185 -8.71 1.30 0.83
N GLN A 186 -7.54 1.60 0.27
CA GLN A 186 -6.80 2.81 0.62
C GLN A 186 -7.63 4.08 0.38
N GLY A 187 -8.40 4.14 -0.71
CA GLY A 187 -9.29 5.27 -1.02
C GLY A 187 -10.34 5.48 0.06
N GLU A 188 -11.00 4.41 0.50
CA GLU A 188 -11.99 4.46 1.60
C GLU A 188 -11.35 4.95 2.92
N LEU A 189 -10.12 4.52 3.21
CA LEU A 189 -9.37 5.01 4.37
C LEU A 189 -9.00 6.50 4.23
N GLU A 190 -8.58 6.95 3.05
CA GLU A 190 -8.28 8.36 2.78
C GLU A 190 -9.52 9.25 2.93
N GLU A 191 -10.69 8.79 2.44
CA GLU A 191 -11.97 9.47 2.65
C GLU A 191 -12.32 9.59 4.14
N LEU A 192 -12.15 8.51 4.90
CA LEU A 192 -12.34 8.53 6.36
C LEU A 192 -11.38 9.54 7.03
N PHE A 193 -10.10 9.56 6.64
CA PHE A 193 -9.15 10.52 7.20
C PHE A 193 -9.49 11.97 6.84
N ALA A 194 -9.98 12.24 5.63
CA ALA A 194 -10.44 13.57 5.23
C ALA A 194 -11.66 14.02 6.06
N GLN A 195 -12.60 13.11 6.33
CA GLN A 195 -13.73 13.36 7.23
C GLN A 195 -13.24 13.66 8.65
N MET A 196 -12.34 12.83 9.19
CA MET A 196 -11.73 13.03 10.51
C MET A 196 -11.07 14.40 10.61
N GLU A 197 -10.26 14.78 9.63
CA GLU A 197 -9.57 16.06 9.61
C GLU A 197 -10.53 17.24 9.64
N THR A 198 -11.59 17.17 8.83
CA THR A 198 -12.64 18.20 8.78
C THR A 198 -13.30 18.36 10.16
N ILE A 199 -13.69 17.26 10.79
CA ILE A 199 -14.36 17.26 12.09
C ILE A 199 -13.41 17.70 13.21
N LEU A 200 -12.18 17.19 13.23
CA LEU A 200 -11.19 17.50 14.26
C LEU A 200 -10.65 18.92 14.16
N THR A 201 -10.54 19.46 12.95
CA THR A 201 -10.24 20.88 12.72
C THR A 201 -11.39 21.74 13.18
N ARG A 202 -12.64 21.35 12.84
CA ARG A 202 -13.84 22.01 13.32
C ARG A 202 -13.77 22.11 14.83
N ILE A 203 -13.73 21.02 15.58
CA ILE A 203 -13.72 21.04 17.06
C ILE A 203 -12.46 21.63 17.74
N ALA A 204 -11.59 22.31 16.98
CA ALA A 204 -10.33 22.92 17.42
C ALA A 204 -9.36 21.93 18.09
N PHE A 205 -9.48 20.63 17.74
CA PHE A 205 -8.49 19.62 18.13
C PHE A 205 -7.26 19.69 17.23
N LEU A 206 -7.45 19.89 15.93
CA LEU A 206 -6.36 20.18 15.00
C LEU A 206 -6.13 21.69 14.90
N HIS A 207 -4.86 22.07 14.72
CA HIS A 207 -4.52 23.45 14.42
C HIS A 207 -4.74 23.69 12.92
N PRO A 208 -5.53 24.68 12.49
CA PRO A 208 -5.89 24.86 11.07
C PRO A 208 -4.68 25.05 10.14
N VAL A 209 -3.61 25.68 10.64
CA VAL A 209 -2.38 25.92 9.87
C VAL A 209 -1.47 24.69 9.79
N ARG A 210 -1.59 23.72 10.72
CA ARG A 210 -0.70 22.55 10.80
C ARG A 210 -1.46 21.29 11.28
N PRO A 211 -2.45 20.80 10.52
CA PRO A 211 -3.21 19.59 10.88
C PRO A 211 -2.36 18.32 10.76
N ASP A 212 -1.40 18.28 9.85
CA ASP A 212 -0.67 17.09 9.40
C ASP A 212 0.02 16.32 10.52
N LEU A 213 0.64 17.01 11.48
CA LEU A 213 1.39 16.35 12.55
C LEU A 213 0.53 15.41 13.39
N ARG A 214 -0.71 15.81 13.68
CA ARG A 214 -1.66 14.98 14.43
C ARG A 214 -2.36 13.99 13.51
N MET A 215 -2.70 14.40 12.29
CA MET A 215 -3.30 13.50 11.30
C MET A 215 -2.38 12.34 10.94
N ASN A 216 -1.08 12.56 10.77
CA ASN A 216 -0.11 11.50 10.51
C ASN A 216 -0.02 10.49 11.65
N ARG A 217 -0.16 10.93 12.91
CA ARG A 217 -0.24 10.03 14.07
C ARG A 217 -1.54 9.22 14.06
N LEU A 218 -2.67 9.86 13.75
CA LEU A 218 -3.97 9.18 13.65
C LEU A 218 -3.98 8.15 12.52
N ARG A 219 -3.47 8.51 11.35
CA ARG A 219 -3.29 7.62 10.19
C ARG A 219 -2.46 6.39 10.57
N ARG A 220 -1.34 6.60 11.27
CA ARG A 220 -0.49 5.50 11.77
C ARG A 220 -1.23 4.58 12.75
N ILE A 221 -2.03 5.11 13.67
CA ILE A 221 -2.84 4.29 14.59
C ILE A 221 -3.81 3.40 13.82
N HIS A 222 -4.54 3.95 12.85
CA HIS A 222 -5.52 3.20 12.06
C HIS A 222 -4.85 2.16 11.17
N ARG A 223 -3.72 2.50 10.54
CA ARG A 223 -2.93 1.55 9.74
C ARG A 223 -2.43 0.37 10.58
N LYS A 224 -1.96 0.64 11.81
CA LYS A 224 -1.54 -0.41 12.76
C LYS A 224 -2.70 -1.29 13.23
N ALA A 225 -3.89 -0.73 13.39
CA ALA A 225 -5.08 -1.49 13.77
C ALA A 225 -5.48 -2.51 12.69
N ALA A 226 -5.12 -2.26 11.42
CA ALA A 226 -5.41 -3.13 10.28
C ALA A 226 -6.90 -3.50 10.20
N LEU A 227 -7.74 -2.45 10.22
CA LEU A 227 -9.20 -2.53 10.32
C LEU A 227 -9.81 -3.50 9.31
N ASP A 228 -10.77 -4.29 9.77
CA ASP A 228 -11.69 -5.00 8.88
C ASP A 228 -12.85 -4.08 8.42
N ARG A 229 -13.68 -4.57 7.49
CA ARG A 229 -14.82 -3.87 6.91
C ARG A 229 -15.87 -3.50 7.97
N ARG A 230 -16.05 -4.32 9.01
CA ARG A 230 -17.02 -4.06 10.09
C ARG A 230 -16.53 -2.92 10.98
N GLU A 231 -15.25 -2.98 11.37
CA GLU A 231 -14.59 -1.94 12.17
C GLU A 231 -14.53 -0.61 11.41
N PHE A 232 -14.19 -0.65 10.12
CA PHE A 232 -14.23 0.53 9.24
C PHE A 232 -15.62 1.17 9.21
N ASN A 233 -16.67 0.38 8.97
CA ASN A 233 -18.04 0.89 8.92
C ASN A 233 -18.52 1.45 10.28
N LEU A 234 -18.10 0.83 11.39
CA LEU A 234 -18.37 1.35 12.73
C LEU A 234 -17.71 2.71 12.93
N LEU A 235 -16.42 2.85 12.59
CA LEU A 235 -15.70 4.12 12.71
C LEU A 235 -16.32 5.19 11.82
N ARG A 236 -16.65 4.86 10.57
CA ARG A 236 -17.32 5.79 9.65
C ARG A 236 -18.65 6.28 10.22
N SER A 237 -19.47 5.37 10.73
CA SER A 237 -20.74 5.71 11.39
C SER A 237 -20.55 6.60 12.62
N LEU A 238 -19.50 6.35 13.42
CA LEU A 238 -19.15 7.18 14.57
C LEU A 238 -18.79 8.61 14.13
N TRP A 239 -17.96 8.76 13.10
CA TRP A 239 -17.57 10.07 12.57
C TRP A 239 -18.74 10.80 11.91
N ASP A 240 -19.64 10.09 11.22
CA ASP A 240 -20.88 10.64 10.69
C ASP A 240 -21.76 11.22 11.80
N GLN A 241 -21.97 10.45 12.88
CA GLN A 241 -22.75 10.90 14.04
C GLN A 241 -22.10 12.08 14.76
N LEU A 242 -20.78 12.04 14.95
CA LEU A 242 -20.04 13.15 15.54
C LEU A 242 -20.17 14.41 14.68
N GLY A 243 -19.94 14.28 13.37
CA GLY A 243 -20.11 15.36 12.40
C GLY A 243 -21.52 15.94 12.40
N TRP A 244 -22.55 15.11 12.55
CA TRP A 244 -23.94 15.54 12.72
C TRP A 244 -24.16 16.30 14.04
N SER A 245 -23.67 15.77 15.16
CA SER A 245 -23.89 16.38 16.49
C SER A 245 -23.25 17.76 16.64
N ILE A 246 -22.18 18.03 15.91
CA ILE A 246 -21.46 19.31 15.96
C ILE A 246 -21.90 20.29 14.86
N ARG A 247 -22.99 20.02 14.12
CA ARG A 247 -23.46 20.87 13.01
C ARG A 247 -23.72 22.32 13.41
N ASP A 248 -24.09 22.57 14.65
CA ASP A 248 -24.34 23.92 15.18
C ASP A 248 -23.23 24.42 16.11
N TRP A 249 -22.12 23.67 16.21
CA TRP A 249 -21.02 24.01 17.12
C TRP A 249 -20.20 25.20 16.58
N SER A 250 -20.02 26.21 17.42
CA SER A 250 -19.62 27.58 17.03
C SER A 250 -18.11 27.87 17.07
N GLY A 251 -17.24 26.85 17.14
CA GLY A 251 -15.78 27.08 17.04
C GLY A 251 -15.07 27.43 18.35
N ARG A 252 -15.80 27.71 19.44
CA ARG A 252 -15.19 28.22 20.67
C ARG A 252 -14.82 27.08 21.61
N LYS A 253 -13.51 26.94 21.88
CA LYS A 253 -13.03 26.23 23.07
C LYS A 253 -13.65 26.94 24.27
N LYS A 254 -14.56 26.31 25.02
CA LYS A 254 -15.06 26.89 26.28
C LYS A 254 -13.83 27.27 27.10
N VAL A 255 -13.60 28.57 27.31
CA VAL A 255 -12.61 29.04 28.26
C VAL A 255 -13.08 28.52 29.61
N LYS A 256 -12.27 27.70 30.29
CA LYS A 256 -12.55 27.31 31.67
C LYS A 256 -12.68 28.60 32.48
N GLY A 257 -13.88 28.93 32.97
CA GLY A 257 -14.10 30.06 33.87
C GLY A 257 -15.26 31.03 33.57
N GLN A 258 -16.29 30.64 32.83
CA GLN A 258 -17.55 31.39 32.82
C GLN A 258 -18.72 30.41 33.00
N GLU A 259 -19.04 30.17 34.28
CA GLU A 259 -20.40 29.89 34.74
C GLU A 259 -21.14 31.22 34.89
#